data_AF-A0A6A3C526-F1
#
_entry.id   AF-A0A6A3C526-F1
#
_cell.length_a   1.000
_cell.length_b   1.000
_cell.length_c   1.000
_cell.angle_alpha   90.00
_cell.angle_beta   90.00
_cell.angle_gamma   90.00
#
_symmetry.space_group_name_H-M   'P 1'
#
loop_
_entity.id
_entity.type
_entity.pdbx_description
1 polymer ?
#
loop_
_entity_poly.entity_id
_entity_poly.type
_entity_poly.pdbx_seq_one_letter_code
_entity_poly.pdbx_strand_id
1 'polypeptide(L)'
;MLVRSRSLFSDAFCFVYKMHNFGCIQLIGSPDDLSLGFLRSDNARRYVRQLPQYPKQNFAARFPSMSPGAVDLLEKMLIFDPHRRITVDKALCHPYLAPFHDINVEPVCPRPFSFDFEQPSITEENIKELIHRECVKFNPDPID
;
A
#
# COMPACT_ATOMS: atom_id res chain seq x y z
N MET A 1 -16.41 -0.84 5.75
CA MET A 1 -16.43 -1.77 6.91
C MET A 1 -15.01 -2.33 7.08
N LEU A 2 -14.26 -1.82 8.05
CA LEU A 2 -12.92 -2.31 8.39
C LEU A 2 -13.05 -3.71 9.01
N VAL A 3 -12.43 -4.70 8.39
CA VAL A 3 -12.56 -6.14 8.71
C VAL A 3 -12.16 -6.50 10.15
N ARG A 4 -11.51 -5.60 10.89
CA ARG A 4 -11.23 -5.75 12.33
C ARG A 4 -10.84 -4.41 12.94
N SER A 5 -11.16 -4.20 14.23
CA SER A 5 -10.64 -3.08 15.05
C SER A 5 -9.18 -3.27 15.49
N ARG A 6 -8.44 -4.20 14.88
CA ARG A 6 -7.02 -4.46 15.14
C ARG A 6 -6.29 -4.54 13.80
N SER A 7 -5.11 -3.94 13.72
CA SER A 7 -4.32 -3.95 12.49
C SER A 7 -3.98 -5.38 12.04
N LEU A 8 -4.08 -5.65 10.74
CA LEU A 8 -3.61 -6.90 10.14
C LEU A 8 -2.08 -7.04 10.28
N PHE A 9 -1.37 -5.91 10.29
CA PHE A 9 0.06 -5.81 10.51
C PHE A 9 0.30 -4.72 11.54
N SER A 10 0.65 -5.09 12.77
CA SER A 10 0.68 -4.17 13.92
C SER A 10 1.75 -3.07 13.83
N ASP A 11 2.51 -2.97 12.74
CA ASP A 11 3.68 -2.10 12.66
C ASP A 11 3.63 -1.19 11.44
N ALA A 12 3.32 0.09 11.68
CA ALA A 12 3.60 1.18 10.76
C ALA A 12 5.09 1.54 10.88
N PHE A 13 5.93 1.17 9.89
CA PHE A 13 7.10 1.92 9.39
C PHE A 13 7.85 1.06 8.36
N CYS A 14 7.89 1.53 7.11
CA CYS A 14 8.54 0.86 5.99
C CYS A 14 9.95 1.42 5.80
N PHE A 15 10.98 0.74 6.34
CA PHE A 15 12.34 0.76 5.80
C PHE A 15 13.18 -0.35 6.43
N VAL A 16 13.64 -1.30 5.61
CA VAL A 16 14.77 -2.26 5.70
C VAL A 16 15.13 -2.95 7.03
N TYR A 17 15.05 -2.31 8.19
CA TYR A 17 15.47 -2.85 9.50
C TYR A 17 14.40 -3.67 10.25
N LYS A 18 13.15 -3.71 9.77
CA LYS A 18 12.04 -4.42 10.42
C LYS A 18 11.57 -5.68 9.67
N MET A 19 12.44 -6.28 8.86
CA MET A 19 12.28 -7.67 8.40
C MET A 19 12.61 -8.68 9.53
N HIS A 20 12.10 -8.44 10.72
CA HIS A 20 12.17 -9.37 11.84
C HIS A 20 10.78 -9.61 12.46
N ASN A 21 9.81 -8.72 12.20
CA ASN A 21 8.40 -8.91 12.56
C ASN A 21 7.57 -9.31 11.32
N PHE A 22 7.73 -10.56 10.90
CA PHE A 22 7.17 -11.15 9.67
C PHE A 22 5.66 -11.43 9.69
N GLY A 23 4.83 -10.50 10.17
CA GLY A 23 3.37 -10.67 10.12
C GLY A 23 2.86 -10.94 8.70
N CYS A 24 3.47 -10.32 7.68
CA CYS A 24 3.16 -10.57 6.28
C CYS A 24 3.52 -11.99 5.85
N ILE A 25 4.79 -12.38 5.92
CA ILE A 25 5.24 -13.70 5.42
C ILE A 25 4.57 -14.86 6.18
N GLN A 26 4.28 -14.70 7.47
CA GLN A 26 3.53 -15.70 8.23
C GLN A 26 2.08 -15.86 7.76
N LEU A 27 1.48 -14.82 7.19
CA LEU A 27 0.09 -14.81 6.72
C LEU A 27 -0.01 -15.21 5.24
N ILE A 28 0.73 -14.52 4.36
CA ILE A 28 0.68 -14.70 2.91
C ILE A 28 1.60 -15.83 2.41
N GLY A 29 2.46 -16.35 3.27
CA GLY A 29 3.45 -17.36 2.95
C GLY A 29 4.78 -16.78 2.48
N SER A 30 5.79 -17.64 2.43
CA SER A 30 7.10 -17.28 1.89
C SER A 30 7.06 -17.11 0.37
N PRO A 31 7.65 -16.03 -0.16
CA PRO A 31 7.69 -15.79 -1.60
C PRO A 31 8.57 -16.83 -2.29
N ASP A 32 8.10 -17.32 -3.45
CA ASP A 32 8.90 -18.11 -4.37
C ASP A 32 9.86 -17.21 -5.18
N ASP A 33 10.82 -17.82 -5.87
CA ASP A 33 11.83 -17.08 -6.65
C ASP A 33 11.20 -16.17 -7.72
N LEU A 34 10.05 -16.57 -8.29
CA LEU A 34 9.31 -15.74 -9.24
C LEU A 34 8.77 -14.47 -8.58
N SER A 35 8.23 -14.57 -7.36
CA SER A 35 7.73 -13.42 -6.60
C SER A 35 8.82 -12.49 -6.06
N LEU A 36 10.09 -12.91 -6.12
CA LEU A 36 11.26 -12.08 -5.78
C LEU A 36 11.86 -11.34 -6.99
N GLY A 37 11.35 -11.58 -8.19
CA GLY A 37 11.89 -11.00 -9.44
C GLY A 37 11.94 -9.48 -9.44
N PHE A 38 10.98 -8.82 -8.79
CA PHE A 38 10.90 -7.36 -8.69
C PHE A 38 12.02 -6.74 -7.83
N LEU A 39 12.61 -7.50 -6.90
CA LEU A 39 13.72 -7.03 -6.08
C LEU A 39 14.96 -6.89 -6.96
N ARG A 40 15.46 -5.67 -7.18
CA ARG A 40 16.66 -5.43 -8.00
C ARG A 40 17.97 -5.77 -7.28
N SER A 41 17.96 -5.79 -5.95
CA SER A 41 19.15 -6.07 -5.13
C SER A 41 19.30 -7.56 -4.85
N ASP A 42 20.42 -8.15 -5.26
CA ASP A 42 20.73 -9.55 -4.95
C ASP A 42 20.92 -9.78 -3.44
N ASN A 43 21.43 -8.79 -2.72
CA ASN A 43 21.52 -8.85 -1.25
C ASN A 43 20.13 -8.96 -0.62
N ALA A 44 19.16 -8.18 -1.10
CA ALA A 44 17.77 -8.27 -0.63
C ALA A 44 17.15 -9.65 -0.93
N ARG A 45 17.38 -10.20 -2.14
CA ARG A 45 16.92 -11.56 -2.49
C ARG A 45 17.53 -12.62 -1.59
N ARG A 46 18.85 -12.59 -1.37
CA ARG A 46 19.55 -13.55 -0.49
C ARG A 46 19.04 -13.47 0.94
N TYR A 47 18.82 -12.26 1.44
CA TYR A 47 18.28 -12.05 2.77
C TYR A 47 16.88 -12.66 2.91
N VAL A 48 15.97 -12.42 1.96
CA VAL A 48 14.62 -12.99 2.01
C VAL A 48 14.63 -14.53 1.97
N ARG A 49 15.57 -15.13 1.22
CA ARG A 49 15.73 -16.60 1.18
C ARG A 49 16.24 -17.21 2.48
N GLN A 50 17.00 -16.46 3.27
CA GLN A 50 17.52 -16.93 4.56
C GLN A 50 16.48 -16.91 5.68
N LEU A 51 15.31 -16.32 5.44
CA LEU A 51 14.23 -16.25 6.41
C LEU A 51 13.57 -17.60 6.63
N PRO A 52 12.96 -17.83 7.81
CA PRO A 52 12.11 -18.98 8.04
C PRO A 52 11.01 -19.08 6.99
N GLN A 53 10.81 -20.28 6.47
CA GLN A 53 9.81 -20.55 5.45
C GLN A 53 8.45 -20.82 6.11
N TYR A 54 7.40 -20.14 5.64
CA TYR A 54 6.04 -20.30 6.12
C TYR A 54 5.11 -20.68 4.96
N PRO A 55 4.22 -21.67 5.14
CA PRO A 55 3.17 -21.93 4.16
C PRO A 55 2.16 -20.77 4.16
N LYS A 56 1.55 -20.50 3.00
CA LYS A 56 0.43 -19.55 2.91
C LYS A 56 -0.71 -20.04 3.80
N GLN A 57 -1.22 -19.16 4.67
CA GLN A 57 -2.39 -19.49 5.49
C GLN A 57 -3.66 -19.48 4.64
N ASN A 58 -4.63 -20.31 5.02
CA ASN A 58 -5.97 -20.24 4.47
C ASN A 58 -6.71 -19.04 5.07
N PHE A 59 -6.98 -18.02 4.26
CA PHE A 59 -7.60 -16.77 4.72
C PHE A 59 -9.03 -16.98 5.22
N ALA A 60 -9.81 -17.89 4.61
CA ALA A 60 -11.16 -18.20 5.07
C ALA A 60 -11.14 -18.84 6.46
N ALA A 61 -10.18 -19.72 6.74
CA ALA A 61 -10.00 -20.31 8.07
C ALA A 61 -9.50 -19.29 9.10
N ARG A 62 -8.64 -18.35 8.67
CA ARG A 62 -8.09 -17.28 9.52
C ARG A 62 -9.13 -16.21 9.86
N PHE A 63 -10.03 -15.93 8.94
CA PHE A 63 -11.08 -14.92 9.04
C PHE A 63 -12.46 -15.56 8.82
N PRO A 64 -12.93 -16.42 9.73
CA PRO A 64 -14.17 -17.19 9.54
C PRO A 64 -15.44 -16.33 9.46
N SER A 65 -15.38 -15.10 9.97
CA SER A 65 -16.47 -14.13 9.90
C SER A 65 -16.55 -13.36 8.59
N MET A 66 -15.60 -13.58 7.67
CA MET A 66 -15.49 -12.85 6.42
C MET A 66 -16.27 -13.58 5.31
N SER A 67 -16.99 -12.83 4.48
CA SER A 67 -17.67 -13.42 3.32
C SER A 67 -16.65 -13.96 2.31
N PRO A 68 -16.98 -15.01 1.53
CA PRO A 68 -16.08 -15.57 0.53
C PRO A 68 -15.56 -14.51 -0.47
N GLY A 69 -16.41 -13.58 -0.89
CA GLY A 69 -16.01 -12.49 -1.78
C GLY A 69 -15.03 -11.49 -1.16
N ALA A 70 -15.14 -11.23 0.14
CA ALA A 70 -14.19 -10.40 0.87
C ALA A 70 -12.83 -11.10 1.01
N VAL A 71 -12.84 -12.40 1.30
CA VAL A 71 -11.61 -13.22 1.38
C VAL A 71 -10.90 -13.22 0.03
N ASP A 72 -11.65 -13.45 -1.04
CA ASP A 72 -11.12 -13.47 -2.40
C ASP A 72 -10.50 -12.13 -2.82
N LEU A 73 -11.16 -11.01 -2.52
CA LEU A 73 -10.58 -9.68 -2.76
C LEU A 73 -9.30 -9.45 -1.93
N LEU A 74 -9.32 -9.84 -0.66
CA LEU A 74 -8.19 -9.68 0.26
C LEU A 74 -6.97 -10.49 -0.20
N GLU A 75 -7.16 -11.71 -0.69
CA GLU A 75 -6.08 -12.53 -1.25
C GLU A 75 -5.45 -11.89 -2.50
N LYS A 76 -6.24 -11.21 -3.33
CA LYS A 76 -5.74 -10.49 -4.51
C LYS A 76 -5.00 -9.19 -4.15
N MET A 77 -5.31 -8.58 -3.00
CA MET A 77 -4.61 -7.39 -2.49
C MET A 77 -3.31 -7.75 -1.76
N LEU A 78 -3.30 -8.83 -0.99
CA LEU A 78 -2.17 -9.25 -0.16
C LEU A 78 -1.25 -10.21 -0.90
N ILE A 79 -0.62 -9.71 -1.96
CA ILE A 79 0.40 -10.42 -2.75
C ILE A 79 1.77 -9.79 -2.50
N PHE A 80 2.79 -10.64 -2.33
CA PHE A 80 4.15 -10.20 -2.05
C PHE A 80 4.69 -9.29 -3.17
N ASP A 81 4.68 -9.79 -4.40
CA ASP A 81 5.06 -9.04 -5.60
C ASP A 81 4.06 -7.90 -5.86
N PRO A 82 4.49 -6.63 -5.77
CA PRO A 82 3.61 -5.48 -6.00
C PRO A 82 3.03 -5.44 -7.41
N HIS A 83 3.72 -5.99 -8.42
CA HIS A 83 3.24 -6.00 -9.81
C HIS A 83 2.09 -6.98 -10.03
N ARG A 84 1.93 -7.97 -9.13
CA ARG A 84 0.87 -8.98 -9.20
C ARG A 84 -0.35 -8.62 -8.36
N ARG A 85 -0.27 -7.59 -7.51
CA ARG A 85 -1.42 -7.12 -6.71
C ARG A 85 -2.51 -6.59 -7.63
N ILE A 86 -3.76 -6.78 -7.23
CA ILE A 86 -4.90 -6.19 -7.91
C ILE A 86 -4.77 -4.67 -7.95
N THR A 87 -5.03 -4.06 -9.13
CA THR A 87 -5.07 -2.61 -9.27
C THR A 87 -6.35 -2.06 -8.66
N VAL A 88 -6.38 -0.76 -8.35
CA VAL A 88 -7.56 -0.11 -7.80
C VAL A 88 -8.78 -0.28 -8.72
N ASP A 89 -8.61 -0.12 -10.04
CA ASP A 89 -9.71 -0.26 -11.01
C ASP A 89 -10.29 -1.67 -11.01
N LYS A 90 -9.41 -2.69 -10.97
CA LYS A 90 -9.84 -4.09 -10.90
C LYS A 90 -10.51 -4.43 -9.57
N ALA A 91 -10.08 -3.78 -8.48
CA ALA A 91 -10.68 -3.97 -7.16
C ALA A 91 -12.08 -3.37 -7.10
N LEU A 92 -12.28 -2.17 -7.65
CA LEU A 92 -13.59 -1.50 -7.72
C LEU A 92 -14.60 -2.35 -8.53
N CYS A 93 -14.15 -2.97 -9.62
CA CYS A 93 -14.96 -3.92 -10.41
C CYS A 93 -15.18 -5.30 -9.75
N HIS A 94 -14.67 -5.55 -8.55
CA HIS A 94 -14.76 -6.86 -7.92
C HIS A 94 -16.19 -7.14 -7.42
N PRO A 95 -16.73 -8.38 -7.52
CA PRO A 95 -18.09 -8.71 -7.08
C PRO A 95 -18.40 -8.34 -5.62
N TYR A 96 -17.38 -8.37 -4.76
CA TYR A 96 -17.51 -7.96 -3.36
C TYR A 96 -17.83 -6.46 -3.19
N LEU A 97 -17.32 -5.60 -4.09
CA LEU A 97 -17.57 -4.16 -4.05
C LEU A 97 -18.72 -3.71 -4.97
N ALA A 98 -19.31 -4.61 -5.76
CA ALA A 98 -20.40 -4.30 -6.68
C ALA A 98 -21.57 -3.49 -6.06
N PRO A 99 -22.01 -3.75 -4.80
CA PRO A 99 -23.07 -2.93 -4.18
C PRO A 99 -22.67 -1.48 -3.88
N PHE A 100 -21.38 -1.16 -3.91
CA PHE A 100 -20.82 0.15 -3.58
C PHE A 100 -20.21 0.86 -4.78
N HIS A 101 -20.02 0.16 -5.90
CA HIS A 101 -19.34 0.70 -7.07
C HIS A 101 -20.28 1.59 -7.88
N ASP A 102 -19.93 2.86 -8.02
CA ASP A 102 -20.64 3.81 -8.88
C ASP A 102 -19.63 4.74 -9.57
N ILE A 103 -19.51 4.56 -10.88
CA ILE A 103 -18.57 5.29 -11.74
C ILE A 103 -18.82 6.80 -11.70
N ASN A 104 -20.06 7.25 -11.46
CA ASN A 104 -20.37 8.68 -11.46
C ASN A 104 -19.86 9.41 -10.21
N VAL A 105 -19.57 8.68 -9.13
CA VAL A 105 -19.06 9.23 -7.86
C VAL A 105 -17.60 8.85 -7.60
N GLU A 106 -16.94 8.19 -8.56
CA GLU A 106 -15.53 7.76 -8.51
C GLU A 106 -14.68 8.52 -9.55
N PRO A 107 -14.45 9.85 -9.36
CA PRO A 107 -13.71 10.64 -10.33
C PRO A 107 -12.23 10.25 -10.37
N VAL A 108 -11.66 10.17 -11.58
CA VAL A 108 -10.22 10.01 -11.80
C VAL A 108 -9.57 11.38 -11.88
N CYS A 109 -8.47 11.58 -11.17
CA CYS A 109 -7.69 12.81 -11.30
C CYS A 109 -7.11 12.89 -12.74
N PRO A 110 -7.41 13.93 -13.53
CA PRO A 110 -7.01 13.99 -14.93
C PRO A 110 -5.51 14.22 -15.11
N ARG A 111 -4.79 14.62 -14.06
CA ARG A 111 -3.36 14.88 -14.10
C ARG A 111 -2.67 14.26 -12.88
N PRO A 112 -1.49 13.65 -13.06
CA PRO A 112 -0.66 13.25 -11.93
C PRO A 112 -0.32 14.45 -11.04
N PHE A 113 -0.23 14.22 -9.73
CA PHE A 113 0.32 15.20 -8.82
C PHE A 113 1.83 15.35 -9.08
N SER A 114 2.31 16.59 -9.17
CA SER A 114 3.74 16.86 -9.36
C SER A 114 4.45 16.89 -8.00
N PHE A 115 5.56 16.17 -7.92
CA PHE A 115 6.47 16.15 -6.77
C PHE A 115 7.73 16.99 -7.02
N ASP A 116 7.70 17.94 -7.97
CA ASP A 116 8.88 18.74 -8.36
C ASP A 116 9.49 19.58 -7.22
N PHE A 117 8.71 19.78 -6.15
CA PHE A 117 9.17 20.45 -4.92
C PHE A 117 10.04 19.56 -4.03
N GLU A 118 9.98 18.22 -4.15
CA GLU A 118 10.77 17.27 -3.35
C GLU A 118 12.18 17.10 -3.94
N GLN A 119 13.00 18.13 -3.81
CA GLN A 119 14.40 18.06 -4.25
C GLN A 119 15.32 17.60 -3.10
N PRO A 120 16.26 16.66 -3.33
CA PRO A 120 17.15 16.16 -2.28
C PRO A 120 18.00 17.23 -1.58
N SER A 121 18.21 18.38 -2.24
CA SER A 121 19.02 19.49 -1.76
C SER A 121 18.23 20.59 -1.04
N ILE A 122 16.93 20.38 -0.77
CA ILE A 122 16.09 21.39 -0.15
C ILE A 122 16.49 21.63 1.31
N THR A 123 16.64 22.91 1.71
CA THR A 123 16.92 23.27 3.12
C THR A 123 15.63 23.53 3.91
N GLU A 124 15.73 23.59 5.23
CA GLU A 124 14.60 23.95 6.10
C GLU A 124 14.02 25.32 5.74
N GLU A 125 14.88 26.30 5.43
CA GLU A 125 14.48 27.64 5.00
C GLU A 125 13.70 27.60 3.69
N ASN A 126 14.11 26.77 2.73
CA ASN A 126 13.37 26.60 1.48
C ASN A 126 11.99 25.97 1.73
N ILE A 127 11.90 24.99 2.65
CA ILE A 127 10.62 24.39 3.02
C ILE A 127 9.69 25.43 3.65
N LYS A 128 10.19 26.25 4.59
CA LYS A 128 9.41 27.34 5.21
C LYS A 128 8.87 28.30 4.15
N GLU A 129 9.70 28.68 3.18
CA GLU A 129 9.29 29.56 2.08
C GLU A 129 8.22 28.92 1.20
N LEU A 130 8.36 27.65 0.83
CA LEU A 130 7.36 26.93 0.04
C LEU A 130 6.01 26.83 0.77
N ILE A 131 6.04 26.54 2.08
CA ILE A 131 4.83 26.50 2.91
C ILE A 131 4.19 27.88 2.98
N HIS A 132 4.97 28.92 3.28
CA HIS A 132 4.48 30.29 3.37
C HIS A 132 3.83 30.74 2.05
N ARG A 133 4.50 30.50 0.93
CA ARG A 133 3.98 30.81 -0.41
C ARG A 133 2.65 30.12 -0.70
N GLU A 134 2.50 28.85 -0.33
CA GLU A 134 1.24 28.12 -0.55
C GLU A 134 0.13 28.66 0.37
N CYS A 135 0.44 29.03 1.61
CA CYS A 135 -0.51 29.69 2.52
C CYS A 135 -1.03 31.02 1.97
N VAL A 136 -0.14 31.91 1.51
CA VAL A 136 -0.53 33.22 0.94
C VAL A 136 -1.39 33.05 -0.31
N LYS A 137 -1.09 32.06 -1.15
CA LYS A 137 -1.87 31.76 -2.36
C LYS A 137 -3.32 31.35 -2.05
N PHE A 138 -3.57 30.67 -0.94
CA PHE A 138 -4.91 30.26 -0.51
C PHE A 138 -5.61 31.27 0.41
N ASN A 139 -4.87 32.20 1.01
CA ASN A 139 -5.39 33.28 1.84
C ASN A 139 -4.75 34.62 1.45
N PRO A 140 -5.09 35.17 0.26
CA PRO A 140 -4.60 36.48 -0.15
C PRO A 140 -5.14 37.53 0.82
N ASP A 141 -4.30 38.50 1.20
CA ASP A 141 -4.77 39.66 1.95
C ASP A 141 -5.87 40.36 1.14
N PRO A 142 -6.93 40.87 1.81
CA PRO A 142 -7.96 41.65 1.13
C PRO A 142 -7.28 42.81 0.38
N ILE A 143 -7.60 42.93 -0.91
CA ILE A 143 -7.14 44.04 -1.75
C ILE A 143 -7.76 45.32 -1.17
N ASP A 144 -6.94 46.16 -0.56
CA ASP A 144 -7.32 47.53 -0.15
C ASP A 144 -7.76 48.39 -1.35
#